data_AF-A0A6A6ZPX0-F1
#
_entry.id   AF-A0A6A6ZPX0-F1
#
_cell.length_a   1.000
_cell.length_b   1.000
_cell.length_c   1.000
_cell.angle_alpha   90.00
_cell.angle_beta   90.00
_cell.angle_gamma   90.00
#
_symmetry.space_group_name_H-M   'P 1'
#
loop_
_entity.id
_entity.type
_entity.pdbx_description
1 polymer ?
#
loop_
_entity_poly.entity_id
_entity_poly.type
_entity_poly.pdbx_seq_one_letter_code
_entity_poly.pdbx_strand_id
1 'polypeptide(L)'
;RGDPRAQKLSQAFHSISVQKTLLEQEARGLKEALINERQRRKRGKALPLEAPEEYQGGAVFWSPRKVKEARDRLQHQEAEEKQQQLQKAEAARLREVRRQAKAQAKQVRREARAEARIVREKEKAEKAAEQASRAAARRTQQRLQKALKATQKGNKMRAKAAPKATLKNRVVAEPQGSREASGAAAGQEPSQSQHGRAIKLPAKYR
;
A
#
# COMPACT_ATOMS: atom_id res chain seq x y z
N ARG A 1 23.11 -8.87 -59.68
CA ARG A 1 21.87 -8.82 -58.86
C ARG A 1 22.28 -8.47 -57.43
N GLY A 2 21.71 -7.43 -56.82
CA GLY A 2 22.03 -7.06 -55.44
C GLY A 2 21.50 -8.06 -54.43
N ASP A 3 22.12 -8.11 -53.24
CA ASP A 3 21.71 -8.98 -52.14
C ASP A 3 20.25 -8.66 -51.71
N PRO A 4 19.32 -9.64 -51.72
CA PRO A 4 17.92 -9.42 -51.33
C PRO A 4 17.77 -8.89 -49.90
N ARG A 5 18.72 -9.16 -48.99
CA ARG A 5 18.71 -8.60 -47.63
C ARG A 5 18.98 -7.10 -47.64
N ALA A 6 19.92 -6.64 -48.46
CA ALA A 6 20.24 -5.22 -48.62
C ALA A 6 19.05 -4.45 -49.22
N GLN A 7 18.32 -5.04 -50.15
CA GLN A 7 17.11 -4.43 -50.74
C GLN A 7 15.97 -4.28 -49.73
N LYS A 8 15.77 -5.27 -48.84
CA LYS A 8 14.77 -5.17 -47.77
C LYS A 8 15.12 -4.06 -46.78
N LEU A 9 16.40 -3.92 -46.44
CA LEU A 9 16.88 -2.86 -45.56
C LEU A 9 16.73 -1.48 -46.18
N SER A 10 17.05 -1.32 -47.47
CA SER A 10 16.87 -0.03 -48.16
C SER A 10 15.40 0.37 -48.26
N GLN A 11 14.50 -0.58 -48.52
CA GLN A 11 13.05 -0.35 -48.50
C GLN A 11 12.55 0.04 -47.10
N ALA A 12 12.99 -0.66 -46.05
CA ALA A 12 12.64 -0.33 -44.68
C ALA A 12 13.13 1.07 -44.30
N PHE A 13 14.38 1.41 -44.62
CA PHE A 13 14.95 2.73 -44.38
C PHE A 13 14.16 3.83 -45.10
N HIS A 14 13.81 3.58 -46.38
CA HIS A 14 12.99 4.51 -47.15
C HIS A 14 11.61 4.70 -46.51
N SER A 15 10.94 3.62 -46.10
CA SER A 15 9.64 3.70 -45.43
C SER A 15 9.69 4.50 -44.12
N ILE A 16 10.70 4.28 -43.29
CA ILE A 16 10.92 5.03 -42.04
C ILE A 16 11.20 6.50 -42.34
N SER A 17 12.00 6.79 -43.37
CA SER A 17 12.28 8.18 -43.76
C SER A 17 11.01 8.90 -44.20
N VAL A 18 10.14 8.25 -44.98
CA VAL A 18 8.86 8.82 -45.41
C VAL A 18 7.91 9.01 -44.23
N GLN A 19 7.83 8.03 -43.31
CA GLN A 19 7.03 8.17 -42.09
C GLN A 19 7.50 9.33 -41.23
N LYS A 20 8.82 9.49 -41.08
CA LYS A 20 9.40 10.61 -40.31
C LYS A 20 9.04 11.95 -40.93
N THR A 21 9.15 12.11 -42.26
CA THR A 21 8.79 13.38 -42.92
C THR A 21 7.31 13.69 -42.79
N LEU A 22 6.43 12.69 -42.91
CA LEU A 22 4.99 12.87 -42.69
C LEU A 22 4.69 13.33 -41.26
N LEU A 23 5.27 12.65 -40.26
CA LEU A 23 5.11 13.02 -38.84
C LEU A 23 5.65 14.43 -38.55
N GLU A 24 6.75 14.84 -39.19
CA GLU A 24 7.30 16.19 -39.06
C GLU A 24 6.35 17.25 -39.63
N GLN A 25 5.73 16.98 -40.79
CA GLN A 25 4.76 17.88 -41.40
C GLN A 25 3.46 17.95 -40.58
N GLU A 26 2.98 16.81 -40.06
CA GLU A 26 1.83 16.77 -39.15
C GLU A 26 2.12 17.58 -37.88
N ALA A 27 3.28 17.36 -37.25
CA ALA A 27 3.69 18.12 -36.08
C ALA A 27 3.79 19.63 -36.37
N ARG A 28 4.25 20.01 -37.57
CA ARG A 28 4.27 21.40 -38.02
C ARG A 28 2.85 21.95 -38.18
N GLY A 29 1.97 21.25 -38.89
CA GLY A 29 0.58 21.64 -39.10
C GLY A 29 -0.21 21.76 -37.79
N LEU A 30 0.02 20.86 -36.83
CA LEU A 30 -0.57 20.94 -35.50
C LEU A 30 -0.08 22.16 -34.71
N LYS A 31 1.21 22.49 -34.79
CA LYS A 31 1.76 23.71 -34.17
C LYS A 31 1.13 24.96 -34.77
N GLU A 32 1.03 25.03 -36.09
CA GLU A 32 0.41 26.14 -36.81
C GLU A 32 -1.08 26.27 -36.46
N ALA A 33 -1.82 25.15 -36.45
CA ALA A 33 -3.22 25.13 -36.03
C ALA A 33 -3.41 25.66 -34.61
N LEU A 34 -2.54 25.25 -33.67
CA LEU A 34 -2.57 25.74 -32.30
C LEU A 34 -2.27 27.24 -32.22
N ILE A 35 -1.29 27.74 -32.98
CA ILE A 35 -1.00 29.17 -33.05
C ILE A 35 -2.21 29.94 -33.60
N ASN A 36 -2.79 29.48 -34.70
CA ASN A 36 -3.96 30.10 -35.33
C ASN A 36 -5.16 30.12 -34.40
N GLU A 37 -5.39 29.02 -33.69
CA GLU A 37 -6.46 28.88 -32.71
C GLU A 37 -6.27 29.83 -31.53
N ARG A 38 -5.04 29.92 -31.00
CA ARG A 38 -4.68 30.87 -29.95
C ARG A 38 -4.85 32.32 -30.41
N GLN A 39 -4.47 32.63 -31.64
CA GLN A 39 -4.69 33.95 -32.23
C GLN A 39 -6.18 34.26 -32.38
N ARG A 40 -6.98 33.31 -32.86
CA ARG A 40 -8.44 33.45 -32.97
C ARG A 40 -9.07 33.73 -31.60
N ARG A 41 -8.69 32.95 -30.58
CA ARG A 41 -9.13 33.17 -29.19
C ARG A 41 -8.73 34.54 -28.66
N LYS A 42 -7.55 35.06 -29.02
CA LYS A 42 -7.11 36.41 -28.65
C LYS A 42 -7.90 37.51 -29.35
N ARG A 43 -8.22 37.34 -30.63
CA ARG A 43 -8.97 38.34 -31.43
C ARG A 43 -10.40 38.57 -30.93
N GLY A 44 -11.05 37.53 -30.39
CA GLY A 44 -12.41 37.62 -29.85
C GLY A 44 -12.52 38.18 -28.43
N LYS A 45 -11.40 38.42 -27.73
CA LYS A 45 -11.42 38.98 -26.38
C LYS A 45 -11.51 40.50 -26.45
N ALA A 46 -12.53 41.07 -25.82
CA ALA A 46 -12.61 42.51 -25.63
C ALA A 46 -11.44 43.01 -24.77
N LEU A 47 -10.88 44.15 -25.15
CA LEU A 47 -9.88 44.85 -24.33
C LEU A 47 -10.58 45.47 -23.12
N PRO A 48 -10.13 45.20 -21.88
CA PRO A 48 -10.68 45.85 -20.70
C PRO A 48 -10.19 47.29 -20.69
N LEU A 49 -10.99 48.17 -21.28
CA LEU A 49 -10.81 49.61 -21.23
C LEU A 49 -11.65 50.13 -20.05
N GLU A 50 -11.01 50.79 -19.10
CA GLU A 50 -11.69 51.41 -17.96
C GLU A 50 -12.38 52.68 -18.41
N ALA A 51 -13.70 52.76 -18.23
CA ALA A 51 -14.47 53.97 -18.54
C ALA A 51 -13.96 55.17 -17.68
N PRO A 52 -13.99 56.40 -18.23
CA PRO A 52 -13.70 57.59 -17.43
C PRO A 52 -14.77 57.76 -16.33
N GLU A 53 -14.38 58.37 -15.21
CA GLU A 53 -15.24 58.53 -14.02
C GLU A 53 -16.53 59.32 -14.33
N GLU A 54 -16.48 60.25 -15.29
CA GLU A 54 -17.63 61.04 -15.75
C GLU A 54 -18.24 60.50 -17.06
N TYR A 55 -18.58 59.21 -17.10
CA TYR A 55 -19.19 58.61 -18.28
C TYR A 55 -20.69 58.95 -18.39
N GLN A 56 -21.04 59.85 -19.31
CA GLN A 56 -22.42 60.33 -19.53
C GLN A 56 -23.23 59.49 -20.55
N GLY A 57 -22.82 58.25 -20.85
CA GLY A 57 -23.63 57.32 -21.66
C GLY A 57 -23.51 57.45 -23.18
N GLY A 58 -22.42 58.02 -23.70
CA GLY A 58 -22.15 58.14 -25.14
C GLY A 58 -21.03 57.23 -25.66
N ALA A 59 -20.77 57.23 -26.98
CA ALA A 59 -19.62 56.53 -27.55
C ALA A 59 -18.30 57.17 -27.08
N VAL A 60 -17.40 56.35 -26.51
CA VAL A 60 -16.08 56.81 -26.03
C VAL A 60 -15.01 56.47 -27.05
N PHE A 61 -14.32 57.50 -27.55
CA PHE A 61 -13.16 57.33 -28.39
C PHE A 61 -11.90 57.16 -27.54
N TRP A 62 -11.23 56.02 -27.70
CA TRP A 62 -10.01 55.71 -26.94
C TRP A 62 -8.77 56.15 -27.70
N SER A 63 -7.87 56.87 -27.02
CA SER A 63 -6.57 57.18 -27.60
C SER A 63 -5.72 55.91 -27.78
N PRO A 64 -4.82 55.85 -28.78
CA PRO A 64 -3.93 54.71 -28.98
C PRO A 64 -3.09 54.36 -27.74
N ARG A 65 -2.76 55.35 -26.92
CA ARG A 65 -2.04 55.16 -25.64
C ARG A 65 -2.87 54.34 -24.65
N LYS A 66 -4.16 54.66 -24.47
CA LYS A 66 -5.06 53.92 -23.58
C LYS A 66 -5.27 52.47 -24.02
N VAL A 67 -5.37 52.25 -25.33
CA VAL A 67 -5.45 50.90 -25.90
C VAL A 67 -4.18 50.09 -25.62
N LYS A 68 -3.00 50.73 -25.68
CA LYS A 68 -1.73 50.07 -25.34
C LYS A 68 -1.66 49.73 -23.86
N GLU A 69 -1.99 50.66 -22.96
CA GLU A 69 -2.03 50.42 -21.51
C GLU A 69 -2.92 49.22 -21.14
N ALA A 70 -4.11 49.13 -21.73
CA ALA A 70 -5.02 48.00 -21.49
C ALA A 70 -4.44 46.65 -21.97
N ARG A 71 -3.73 46.64 -23.11
CA ARG A 71 -3.01 45.45 -23.61
C ARG A 71 -1.90 45.02 -22.66
N ASP A 72 -1.11 45.98 -22.19
CA ASP A 72 0.02 45.72 -21.30
C ASP A 72 -0.49 45.12 -19.97
N ARG A 73 -1.55 45.71 -19.38
CA ARG A 73 -2.22 45.16 -18.17
C ARG A 73 -2.69 43.72 -18.36
N LEU A 74 -3.37 43.41 -19.47
CA LEU A 74 -3.79 42.04 -19.77
C LEU A 74 -2.61 41.09 -19.89
N GLN A 75 -1.52 41.50 -20.54
CA GLN A 75 -0.33 40.67 -20.68
C GLN A 75 0.31 40.37 -19.32
N HIS A 76 0.37 41.37 -18.44
CA HIS A 76 0.85 41.19 -17.07
C HIS A 76 -0.03 40.21 -16.28
N GLN A 77 -1.36 40.40 -16.29
CA GLN A 77 -2.30 39.48 -15.64
C GLN A 77 -2.17 38.05 -16.18
N GLU A 78 -2.14 37.87 -17.50
CA GLU A 78 -1.95 36.55 -18.11
C GLU A 78 -0.58 35.92 -17.79
N ALA A 79 0.45 36.72 -17.52
CA ALA A 79 1.76 36.23 -17.12
C ALA A 79 1.76 35.78 -15.66
N GLU A 80 1.16 36.59 -14.78
CA GLU A 80 0.97 36.26 -13.36
C GLU A 80 0.13 35.00 -13.18
N GLU A 81 -0.99 34.87 -13.89
CA GLU A 81 -1.82 33.65 -13.86
C GLU A 81 -1.04 32.41 -14.28
N LYS A 82 -0.23 32.52 -15.34
CA LYS A 82 0.63 31.40 -15.78
C LYS A 82 1.67 31.05 -14.74
N GLN A 83 2.31 32.03 -14.13
CA GLN A 83 3.27 31.80 -13.04
C GLN A 83 2.60 31.12 -11.85
N GLN A 84 1.40 31.57 -11.45
CA GLN A 84 0.64 30.94 -10.38
C GLN A 84 0.24 29.50 -10.73
N GLN A 85 -0.14 29.22 -11.99
CA GLN A 85 -0.43 27.85 -12.44
C GLN A 85 0.81 26.95 -12.37
N LEU A 86 1.97 27.46 -12.80
CA LEU A 86 3.24 26.73 -12.69
C LEU A 86 3.60 26.43 -11.23
N GLN A 87 3.51 27.43 -10.35
CA GLN A 87 3.75 27.25 -8.91
C GLN A 87 2.77 26.23 -8.29
N LYS A 88 1.50 26.27 -8.67
CA LYS A 88 0.50 25.29 -8.22
C LYS A 88 0.84 23.88 -8.72
N ALA A 89 1.29 23.73 -9.96
CA ALA A 89 1.70 22.44 -10.52
C ALA A 89 2.97 21.91 -9.83
N GLU A 90 3.96 22.74 -9.57
CA GLU A 90 5.16 22.38 -8.81
C GLU A 90 4.82 21.98 -7.37
N ALA A 91 3.95 22.75 -6.70
CA ALA A 91 3.47 22.41 -5.37
C ALA A 91 2.71 21.08 -5.35
N ALA A 92 1.91 20.78 -6.39
CA ALA A 92 1.24 19.50 -6.54
C ALA A 92 2.25 18.35 -6.69
N ARG A 93 3.26 18.51 -7.56
CA ARG A 93 4.35 17.51 -7.73
C ARG A 93 5.09 17.25 -6.43
N LEU A 94 5.46 18.30 -5.69
CA LEU A 94 6.14 18.15 -4.40
C LEU A 94 5.27 17.42 -3.37
N ARG A 95 3.96 17.67 -3.37
CA ARG A 95 3.01 16.95 -2.50
C ARG A 95 2.95 15.47 -2.82
N GLU A 96 2.97 15.10 -4.09
CA GLU A 96 2.99 13.69 -4.53
C GLU A 96 4.26 12.98 -4.08
N VAL A 97 5.43 13.59 -4.32
CA VAL A 97 6.73 13.06 -3.86
C VAL A 97 6.71 12.86 -2.33
N ARG A 98 6.22 13.86 -1.58
CA ARG A 98 6.11 13.76 -0.11
C ARG A 98 5.15 12.65 0.32
N ARG A 99 4.05 12.42 -0.39
CA ARG A 99 3.10 11.32 -0.12
C ARG A 99 3.77 9.96 -0.35
N GLN A 100 4.51 9.80 -1.45
CA GLN A 100 5.25 8.58 -1.76
C GLN A 100 6.33 8.30 -0.71
N ALA A 101 7.14 9.29 -0.35
CA ALA A 101 8.16 9.14 0.69
C ALA A 101 7.55 8.74 2.05
N LYS A 102 6.40 9.33 2.43
CA LYS A 102 5.69 8.94 3.65
C LYS A 102 5.14 7.51 3.59
N ALA A 103 4.64 7.09 2.42
CA ALA A 103 4.15 5.73 2.23
C ALA A 103 5.28 4.71 2.36
N GLN A 104 6.43 4.97 1.72
CA GLN A 104 7.63 4.14 1.83
C GLN A 104 8.15 4.07 3.28
N ALA A 105 8.28 5.21 3.96
CA ALA A 105 8.69 5.23 5.37
C ALA A 105 7.74 4.42 6.28
N LYS A 106 6.44 4.42 5.97
CA LYS A 106 5.45 3.61 6.69
C LYS A 106 5.62 2.11 6.41
N GLN A 107 5.97 1.72 5.18
CA GLN A 107 6.26 0.33 4.82
C GLN A 107 7.51 -0.17 5.54
N VAL A 108 8.62 0.56 5.45
CA VAL A 108 9.87 0.24 6.15
C VAL A 108 9.65 0.08 7.66
N ARG A 109 8.85 0.97 8.28
CA ARG A 109 8.51 0.85 9.71
C ARG A 109 7.68 -0.40 10.02
N ARG A 110 6.81 -0.85 9.10
CA ARG A 110 6.03 -2.09 9.27
C ARG A 110 6.92 -3.31 9.16
N GLU A 111 7.81 -3.32 8.17
CA GLU A 111 8.81 -4.38 7.96
C GLU A 111 9.72 -4.52 9.17
N ALA A 112 10.34 -3.42 9.62
CA ALA A 112 11.19 -3.43 10.83
C ALA A 112 10.44 -3.95 12.08
N ARG A 113 9.13 -3.65 12.21
CA ARG A 113 8.31 -4.20 13.30
C ARG A 113 8.04 -5.69 13.15
N ALA A 114 7.81 -6.16 11.93
CA ALA A 114 7.60 -7.58 11.65
C ALA A 114 8.90 -8.37 11.91
N GLU A 115 10.03 -7.88 11.42
CA GLU A 115 11.35 -8.46 11.69
C GLU A 115 11.66 -8.51 13.19
N ALA A 116 11.41 -7.42 13.92
CA ALA A 116 11.59 -7.41 15.37
C ALA A 116 10.68 -8.42 16.10
N ARG A 117 9.47 -8.70 15.58
CA ARG A 117 8.60 -9.76 16.14
C ARG A 117 9.18 -11.15 15.88
N ILE A 118 9.61 -11.41 14.65
CA ILE A 118 10.23 -12.69 14.26
C ILE A 118 11.47 -12.96 15.11
N VAL A 119 12.35 -11.97 15.29
CA VAL A 119 13.55 -12.11 16.13
C VAL A 119 13.19 -12.42 17.58
N ARG A 120 12.20 -11.71 18.16
CA ARG A 120 11.73 -11.97 19.53
C ARG A 120 11.13 -13.36 19.70
N GLU A 121 10.40 -13.85 18.71
CA GLU A 121 9.82 -15.20 18.74
C GLU A 121 10.90 -16.27 18.62
N LYS A 122 11.89 -16.08 17.74
CA LYS A 122 13.06 -16.97 17.63
C LYS A 122 13.84 -17.05 18.94
N GLU A 123 14.17 -15.91 19.53
CA GLU A 123 14.91 -15.87 20.80
C GLU A 123 14.12 -16.55 21.94
N LYS A 124 12.79 -16.35 22.00
CA LYS A 124 11.93 -17.04 22.96
C LYS A 124 11.90 -18.56 22.72
N ALA A 125 11.82 -18.98 21.46
CA ALA A 125 11.82 -20.40 21.09
C ALA A 125 13.17 -21.06 21.42
N GLU A 126 14.29 -20.39 21.14
CA GLU A 126 15.64 -20.85 21.50
C GLU A 126 15.81 -20.99 23.01
N LYS A 127 15.40 -19.96 23.77
CA LYS A 127 15.41 -20.02 25.25
C LYS A 127 14.55 -21.16 25.78
N ALA A 128 13.35 -21.36 25.23
CA ALA A 128 12.48 -22.47 25.62
C ALA A 128 13.08 -23.83 25.26
N ALA A 129 13.69 -23.96 24.08
CA ALA A 129 14.38 -25.18 23.65
C ALA A 129 15.60 -25.50 24.53
N GLU A 130 16.37 -24.48 24.92
CA GLU A 130 17.51 -24.63 25.83
C GLU A 130 17.04 -25.03 27.24
N GLN A 131 15.96 -24.44 27.75
CA GLN A 131 15.38 -24.86 29.02
C GLN A 131 14.86 -26.31 28.97
N ALA A 132 14.20 -26.69 27.87
CA ALA A 132 13.72 -28.06 27.66
C ALA A 132 14.88 -29.06 27.58
N SER A 133 15.98 -28.72 26.89
CA SER A 133 17.16 -29.59 26.78
C SER A 133 17.86 -29.75 28.13
N ARG A 134 18.03 -28.67 28.89
CA ARG A 134 18.56 -28.70 30.27
C ARG A 134 17.69 -29.55 31.20
N ALA A 135 16.37 -29.42 31.10
CA ALA A 135 15.43 -30.22 31.88
C ALA A 135 15.49 -31.71 31.48
N ALA A 136 15.58 -32.02 30.18
CA ALA A 136 15.74 -33.37 29.68
C ALA A 136 17.06 -34.00 30.18
N ALA A 137 18.17 -33.27 30.11
CA ALA A 137 19.48 -33.73 30.61
C ALA A 137 19.47 -34.02 32.12
N ARG A 138 18.80 -33.17 32.92
CA ARG A 138 18.63 -33.44 34.36
C ARG A 138 17.80 -34.71 34.60
N ARG A 139 16.72 -34.91 33.84
CA ARG A 139 15.88 -36.12 33.94
C ARG A 139 16.65 -37.38 33.54
N THR A 140 17.46 -37.34 32.49
CA THR A 140 18.29 -38.50 32.09
C THR A 140 19.34 -38.81 33.15
N GLN A 141 20.05 -37.80 33.69
CA GLN A 141 20.99 -37.99 34.80
C GLN A 141 20.33 -38.63 36.02
N GLN A 142 19.14 -38.14 36.43
CA GLN A 142 18.40 -38.73 37.54
C GLN A 142 17.99 -40.19 37.27
N ARG A 143 17.55 -40.52 36.04
CA ARG A 143 17.24 -41.90 35.66
C ARG A 143 18.46 -42.80 35.71
N LEU A 144 19.60 -42.35 35.22
CA LEU A 144 20.87 -43.09 35.29
C LEU A 144 21.29 -43.34 36.74
N GLN A 145 21.24 -42.31 37.60
CA GLN A 145 21.55 -42.48 39.03
C GLN A 145 20.61 -43.47 39.72
N LYS A 146 19.30 -43.41 39.43
CA LYS A 146 18.32 -44.37 39.96
C LYS A 146 18.61 -45.80 39.47
N ALA A 147 18.94 -45.97 38.19
CA ALA A 147 19.31 -47.26 37.63
C ALA A 147 20.57 -47.83 38.30
N LEU A 148 21.64 -47.03 38.46
CA LEU A 148 22.86 -47.43 39.16
C LEU A 148 22.57 -47.85 40.62
N LYS A 149 21.74 -47.10 41.34
CA LYS A 149 21.31 -47.48 42.70
C LYS A 149 20.50 -48.77 42.71
N ALA A 150 19.66 -49.01 41.71
CA ALA A 150 18.89 -50.25 41.57
C ALA A 150 19.78 -51.46 41.25
N THR A 151 20.82 -51.32 40.42
CA THR A 151 21.77 -52.43 40.15
C THR A 151 22.55 -52.83 41.39
N GLN A 152 22.98 -51.84 42.21
CA GLN A 152 23.65 -52.09 43.49
C GLN A 152 22.73 -52.81 44.50
N LYS A 153 21.43 -52.50 44.51
CA LYS A 153 20.43 -53.20 45.34
C LYS A 153 20.08 -54.59 44.79
N GLY A 154 20.06 -54.77 43.46
CA GLY A 154 19.76 -56.03 42.79
C GLY A 154 20.83 -57.11 43.01
N ASN A 155 22.11 -56.73 43.13
CA ASN A 155 23.17 -57.68 43.49
C ASN A 155 23.10 -58.18 44.94
N LYS A 156 22.36 -57.51 45.84
CA LYS A 156 22.08 -58.01 47.20
C LYS A 156 20.86 -58.94 47.27
N MET A 157 20.08 -59.06 46.19
CA MET A 157 18.83 -59.83 46.11
C MET A 157 18.88 -60.88 44.99
N ARG A 158 20.07 -61.34 44.59
CA ARG A 158 20.19 -62.47 43.67
C ARG A 158 20.13 -63.78 44.44
N ALA A 159 18.93 -64.10 44.92
CA ALA A 159 18.56 -65.43 45.36
C ALA A 159 17.11 -65.74 45.00
N LYS A 160 16.97 -66.79 44.18
CA LYS A 160 15.79 -67.61 43.86
C LYS A 160 14.83 -67.11 42.78
N ALA A 161 14.79 -67.92 41.71
CA ALA A 161 13.75 -67.97 40.71
C ALA A 161 12.48 -68.63 41.28
N ALA A 162 11.30 -68.09 40.97
CA ALA A 162 9.99 -68.75 41.06
C ALA A 162 8.92 -67.92 40.28
N PRO A 163 7.74 -68.46 39.93
CA PRO A 163 7.28 -68.52 38.55
C PRO A 163 6.16 -67.55 38.16
N LYS A 164 5.85 -67.60 36.86
CA LYS A 164 4.81 -66.88 36.10
C LYS A 164 3.51 -66.66 36.88
N ALA A 165 3.06 -65.40 36.93
CA ALA A 165 1.70 -65.01 37.28
C ALA A 165 1.04 -64.28 36.11
N THR A 166 -0.22 -64.64 35.90
CA THR A 166 -1.01 -64.50 34.69
C THR A 166 -1.51 -63.08 34.43
N LEU A 167 -1.52 -62.71 33.14
CA LEU A 167 -2.19 -61.52 32.60
C LEU A 167 -3.70 -61.68 32.76
N LYS A 168 -4.35 -60.78 33.50
CA LYS A 168 -5.80 -60.56 33.43
C LYS A 168 -6.05 -59.22 32.74
N ASN A 169 -6.47 -59.32 31.48
CA ASN A 169 -7.01 -58.20 30.70
C ASN A 169 -8.30 -57.70 31.37
N ARG A 170 -8.36 -56.39 31.63
CA ARG A 170 -9.61 -55.68 31.91
C ARG A 170 -9.86 -54.71 30.76
N VAL A 171 -10.65 -55.19 29.80
CA VAL A 171 -11.41 -54.38 28.84
C VAL A 171 -12.65 -53.82 29.58
N VAL A 172 -13.33 -52.83 28.98
CA VAL A 172 -14.58 -52.14 29.37
C VAL A 172 -14.32 -50.77 30.00
N ALA A 173 -14.82 -49.63 29.50
CA ALA A 173 -15.56 -49.27 28.29
C ALA A 173 -15.54 -47.72 28.19
N GLU A 174 -15.52 -47.18 26.98
CA GLU A 174 -15.98 -45.82 26.71
C GLU A 174 -17.49 -45.71 26.95
N PRO A 175 -17.98 -44.51 27.30
CA PRO A 175 -19.26 -44.07 26.80
C PRO A 175 -19.08 -42.80 25.95
N GLN A 176 -19.19 -42.95 24.64
CA GLN A 176 -19.80 -41.93 23.80
C GLN A 176 -21.27 -41.83 24.19
N GLY A 177 -21.67 -40.66 24.71
CA GLY A 177 -23.06 -40.32 25.01
C GLY A 177 -23.39 -38.98 24.37
N SER A 178 -23.97 -39.04 23.19
CA SER A 178 -24.72 -37.97 22.54
C SER A 178 -25.85 -37.48 23.44
N ARG A 179 -26.02 -36.16 23.53
CA ARG A 179 -27.34 -35.56 23.78
C ARG A 179 -27.37 -34.15 23.22
N GLU A 180 -27.92 -34.06 22.02
CA GLU A 180 -28.64 -32.88 21.58
C GLU A 180 -29.76 -32.59 22.59
N ALA A 181 -29.81 -31.36 23.07
CA ALA A 181 -30.97 -30.77 23.69
C ALA A 181 -31.18 -29.40 23.04
N SER A 182 -32.35 -29.28 22.43
CA SER A 182 -32.90 -28.15 21.72
C SER A 182 -33.11 -26.92 22.62
N GLY A 183 -32.97 -25.75 21.99
CA GLY A 183 -33.90 -24.64 22.15
C GLY A 183 -33.93 -23.89 23.49
N ALA A 184 -33.14 -22.82 23.58
CA ALA A 184 -33.54 -21.63 24.33
C ALA A 184 -33.00 -20.40 23.61
N ALA A 185 -33.90 -19.50 23.21
CA ALA A 185 -33.60 -18.26 22.51
C ALA A 185 -32.63 -17.40 23.34
N ALA A 186 -31.39 -17.28 22.86
CA ALA A 186 -30.42 -16.35 23.42
C ALA A 186 -30.83 -14.91 23.06
N GLY A 187 -31.24 -14.15 24.07
CA GLY A 187 -31.35 -12.69 23.94
C GLY A 187 -30.01 -12.12 23.52
N GLN A 188 -30.00 -11.32 22.46
CA GLN A 188 -28.79 -10.68 21.94
C GLN A 188 -28.19 -9.75 23.01
N GLU A 189 -26.94 -9.99 23.37
CA GLU A 189 -26.12 -9.09 24.20
C GLU A 189 -25.98 -7.72 23.50
N PRO A 190 -26.12 -6.59 24.23
CA PRO A 190 -25.96 -5.26 23.65
C PRO A 190 -24.52 -5.07 23.15
N SER A 191 -24.33 -4.65 21.89
CA SER A 191 -22.99 -4.50 21.32
C SER A 191 -22.16 -3.49 22.14
N GLN A 192 -21.05 -3.94 22.70
CA GLN A 192 -20.14 -3.09 23.47
C GLN A 192 -19.13 -2.41 22.55
N SER A 193 -18.79 -1.15 22.82
CA SER A 193 -17.70 -0.46 22.11
C SER A 193 -16.34 -1.08 22.45
N GLN A 194 -15.29 -0.74 21.70
CA GLN A 194 -13.92 -1.18 21.99
C GLN A 194 -13.42 -0.83 23.41
N HIS A 195 -14.15 0.04 24.13
CA HIS A 195 -13.84 0.46 25.50
C HIS A 195 -14.88 -0.04 26.52
N GLY A 196 -15.66 -1.08 26.18
CA GLY A 196 -16.60 -1.75 27.10
C GLY A 196 -17.85 -0.95 27.45
N ARG A 197 -18.17 0.13 26.71
CA ARG A 197 -19.40 0.91 26.94
C ARG A 197 -20.57 0.30 26.17
N ALA A 198 -21.71 0.12 26.84
CA ALA A 198 -22.94 -0.33 26.23
C ALA A 198 -23.48 0.70 25.22
N ILE A 199 -23.68 0.29 23.97
CA ILE A 199 -24.20 1.15 22.90
C ILE A 199 -25.73 1.06 22.91
N LYS A 200 -26.40 2.17 23.23
CA LYS A 200 -27.86 2.28 23.13
C LYS A 200 -28.23 2.73 21.71
N LEU A 201 -28.83 1.83 20.93
CA LEU A 201 -29.35 2.16 19.59
C LEU A 201 -30.60 3.09 19.70
N PRO A 202 -30.65 4.22 18.96
CA PRO A 202 -31.81 5.11 18.94
C PRO A 202 -33.05 4.40 18.38
N ALA A 203 -34.24 4.77 18.86
CA ALA A 203 -35.51 4.15 18.47
C ALA A 203 -35.84 4.20 16.96
N LYS A 204 -35.21 5.14 16.22
CA LYS A 204 -35.36 5.27 14.76
C LYS A 204 -34.69 4.12 13.99
N TYR A 205 -33.80 3.37 14.64
CA TYR A 205 -33.01 2.28 14.07
C TYR A 205 -33.28 0.94 14.79
N ARG A 206 -34.38 0.86 15.55
CA ARG A 206 -34.88 -0.39 16.12
C ARG A 206 -35.92 -1.01 15.19
#